data_AF-A0A1F3C5M8-F1
#
_entry.id   AF-A0A1F3C5M8-F1
#
_cell.length_a   1.000
_cell.length_b   1.000
_cell.length_c   1.000
_cell.angle_alpha   90.00
_cell.angle_beta   90.00
_cell.angle_gamma   90.00
#
_symmetry.space_group_name_H-M   'P 1'
#
loop_
_entity.id
_entity.type
_entity.pdbx_description
1 polymer ?
#
loop_
_entity_poly.entity_id
_entity_poly.type
_entity_poly.pdbx_seq_one_letter_code
_entity_poly.pdbx_strand_id
1 'polypeptide(L)'
;MKQKSIIILIVVFQILFTIHQVFADGDVKEIKMTNIKGLAIGSDNETIDQVTQRSINEAKTAALQLAGIEENIASYTDYFQKEDKGSYEDVFTSDFLSDIRGAVKDIVIIDTKKSFDEVGHLKVEVLINCTVVKYLTEKDISFDAWVDGVGMFYQSETNLMFKVKPSKDSYVKIFILSETEAFQLFPSEYEASHLLKANIQYNFPSEVMDYTLYTDKRTETHRMIMVFMKEDIPYTKDVEYKQIIDWIFSIPPHMRVIKTFGFSVVNEKKMKEE
;
A
#
# COMPACT_ATOMS: atom_id res chain seq x y z
N MET A 1 11.94 50.85 53.88
CA MET A 1 12.13 51.99 52.95
C MET A 1 11.92 51.48 51.53
N LYS A 2 11.07 52.17 50.76
CA LYS A 2 10.64 51.84 49.39
C LYS A 2 11.73 52.14 48.36
N GLN A 3 11.85 51.30 47.33
CA GLN A 3 11.99 51.63 45.89
C GLN A 3 12.42 50.36 45.13
N LYS A 4 12.01 50.05 43.90
CA LYS A 4 10.90 50.40 43.01
C LYS A 4 10.99 49.33 41.89
N SER A 5 9.86 48.86 41.39
CA SER A 5 9.75 47.87 40.30
C SER A 5 10.44 48.31 39.01
N ILE A 6 11.07 47.37 38.31
CA ILE A 6 11.22 47.38 36.85
C ILE A 6 10.76 46.03 36.31
N ILE A 7 9.69 46.10 35.52
CA ILE A 7 9.17 45.07 34.63
C ILE A 7 10.04 45.11 33.36
N ILE A 8 10.64 43.99 32.95
CA ILE A 8 10.96 43.74 31.54
C ILE A 8 10.59 42.29 31.19
N LEU A 9 9.65 42.23 30.26
CA LEU A 9 9.04 41.14 29.52
C LEU A 9 10.05 40.54 28.52
N ILE A 10 10.35 39.22 28.56
CA ILE A 10 10.90 38.50 27.40
C ILE A 10 10.25 37.10 27.28
N VAL A 11 9.21 37.09 26.44
CA VAL A 11 8.84 36.09 25.42
C VAL A 11 9.00 34.60 25.77
N VAL A 12 7.84 34.00 26.05
CA VAL A 12 7.54 32.58 25.90
C VAL A 12 7.72 32.18 24.43
N PHE A 13 8.67 31.31 24.12
CA PHE A 13 8.73 30.58 22.86
C PHE A 13 9.18 29.15 23.14
N GLN A 14 8.23 28.30 23.55
CA GLN A 14 8.36 26.87 23.38
C GLN A 14 7.29 26.47 22.38
N ILE A 15 7.78 26.30 21.16
CA ILE A 15 7.08 25.86 19.96
C ILE A 15 6.46 24.50 20.29
N LEU A 16 5.14 24.45 20.44
CA LEU A 16 4.41 23.21 20.22
C LEU A 16 4.56 22.89 18.73
N PHE A 17 5.45 21.95 18.41
CA PHE A 17 5.45 21.26 17.12
C PHE A 17 4.21 20.34 17.09
N THR A 18 3.03 20.92 16.89
CA THR A 18 1.90 20.17 16.37
C THR A 18 2.19 19.93 14.89
N ILE A 19 2.72 18.76 14.58
CA ILE A 19 2.82 18.23 13.22
C ILE A 19 1.38 18.10 12.70
N HIS A 20 0.87 19.16 12.08
CA HIS A 20 -0.32 19.04 11.25
C HIS A 20 0.15 18.33 9.99
N GLN A 21 -0.30 17.09 9.80
CA GLN A 21 -0.30 16.49 8.48
C GLN A 21 -1.23 17.35 7.62
N VAL A 22 -0.64 18.22 6.81
CA VAL A 22 -1.35 18.97 5.78
C VAL A 22 -1.59 18.00 4.63
N PHE A 23 -2.53 17.07 4.80
CA PHE A 23 -3.35 16.72 3.67
C PHE A 23 -4.41 17.82 3.64
N ALA A 24 -4.36 18.66 2.61
CA ALA A 24 -5.42 19.63 2.39
C ALA A 24 -6.76 18.88 2.42
N ASP A 25 -7.72 19.41 3.18
CA ASP A 25 -9.09 18.90 3.39
C ASP A 25 -9.93 18.83 2.07
N GLY A 26 -9.27 18.89 0.90
CA GLY A 26 -9.86 18.94 -0.43
C GLY A 26 -9.45 17.83 -1.40
N ASP A 27 -8.46 16.98 -1.10
CA ASP A 27 -7.98 15.96 -2.05
C ASP A 27 -8.70 14.62 -1.92
N VAL A 28 -9.29 14.39 -0.75
CA VAL A 28 -9.90 13.13 -0.35
C VAL A 28 -11.21 13.43 0.38
N LYS A 29 -12.25 12.68 0.08
CA LYS A 29 -13.55 12.73 0.77
C LYS A 29 -13.81 11.42 1.49
N GLU A 30 -13.96 11.49 2.81
CA GLU A 30 -14.38 10.34 3.61
C GLU A 30 -15.91 10.27 3.73
N ILE A 31 -16.47 9.10 3.46
CA ILE A 31 -17.91 8.84 3.48
C ILE A 31 -18.16 7.67 4.44
N LYS A 32 -18.68 7.98 5.62
CA LYS A 32 -19.11 6.95 6.58
C LYS A 32 -20.37 6.28 6.08
N MET A 33 -20.35 4.96 6.02
CA MET A 33 -21.44 4.13 5.55
C MET A 33 -21.85 3.14 6.63
N THR A 34 -23.16 2.90 6.72
CA THR A 34 -23.74 2.03 7.73
C THR A 34 -24.66 0.99 7.11
N ASN A 35 -24.65 -0.22 7.66
CA ASN A 35 -25.50 -1.33 7.25
C ASN A 35 -25.37 -1.67 5.76
N ILE A 36 -24.14 -1.63 5.22
CA ILE A 36 -23.87 -2.06 3.85
C ILE A 36 -23.93 -3.57 3.79
N LYS A 37 -24.72 -4.08 2.84
CA LYS A 37 -25.01 -5.50 2.68
C LYS A 37 -24.10 -6.14 1.64
N GLY A 38 -23.61 -7.33 1.95
CA GLY A 38 -22.98 -8.25 0.99
C GLY A 38 -23.62 -9.63 1.06
N LEU A 39 -23.56 -10.39 -0.04
CA LEU A 39 -24.26 -11.67 -0.15
C LEU A 39 -23.52 -12.70 -1.01
N ALA A 40 -22.80 -13.63 -0.38
CA ALA A 40 -22.16 -14.72 -1.08
C ALA A 40 -22.94 -16.04 -0.99
N ILE A 41 -22.91 -16.80 -2.08
CA ILE A 41 -23.39 -18.19 -2.16
C ILE A 41 -22.18 -19.11 -2.37
N GLY A 42 -22.00 -20.08 -1.48
CA GLY A 42 -20.94 -21.06 -1.53
C GLY A 42 -21.17 -22.14 -2.58
N SER A 43 -20.08 -22.67 -3.10
CA SER A 43 -20.03 -23.89 -3.89
C SER A 43 -19.79 -25.12 -2.99
N ASP A 44 -19.93 -26.32 -3.57
CA ASP A 44 -19.86 -27.61 -2.86
C ASP A 44 -18.58 -27.84 -2.03
N ASN A 45 -17.49 -27.15 -2.37
CA ASN A 45 -16.17 -27.33 -1.76
C ASN A 45 -15.69 -26.11 -0.96
N GLU A 46 -16.53 -25.09 -0.76
CA GLU A 46 -16.14 -23.88 -0.02
C GLU A 46 -16.46 -24.00 1.47
N THR A 47 -15.55 -23.51 2.31
CA THR A 47 -15.77 -23.42 3.75
C THR A 47 -16.69 -22.26 4.08
N ILE A 48 -17.35 -22.33 5.26
CA ILE A 48 -18.18 -21.23 5.76
C ILE A 48 -17.41 -19.91 5.82
N ASP A 49 -16.12 -19.97 6.19
CA ASP A 49 -15.28 -18.79 6.31
C ASP A 49 -14.99 -18.17 4.94
N GLN A 50 -14.67 -18.98 3.92
CA GLN A 50 -14.48 -18.51 2.54
C GLN A 50 -15.73 -17.80 1.99
N VAL A 51 -16.91 -18.38 2.22
CA VAL A 51 -18.17 -17.75 1.80
C VAL A 51 -18.45 -16.48 2.60
N THR A 52 -18.11 -16.45 3.89
CA THR A 52 -18.26 -15.25 4.72
C THR A 52 -17.35 -14.12 4.24
N GLN A 53 -16.09 -14.41 3.90
CA GLN A 53 -15.14 -13.40 3.39
C GLN A 53 -15.56 -12.84 2.04
N ARG A 54 -16.04 -13.70 1.13
CA ARG A 54 -16.66 -13.24 -0.13
C ARG A 54 -17.84 -12.30 0.12
N SER A 55 -18.69 -12.61 1.09
CA SER A 55 -19.83 -11.75 1.47
C SER A 55 -19.34 -10.38 1.97
N ILE A 56 -18.27 -10.34 2.76
CA ILE A 56 -17.64 -9.08 3.20
C ILE A 56 -17.06 -8.30 2.01
N ASN A 57 -16.39 -8.98 1.08
CA ASN A 57 -15.81 -8.36 -0.11
C ASN A 57 -16.89 -7.77 -1.03
N GLU A 58 -18.03 -8.43 -1.18
CA GLU A 58 -19.17 -7.86 -1.88
C GLU A 58 -19.72 -6.62 -1.17
N ALA A 59 -19.79 -6.62 0.17
CA ALA A 59 -20.20 -5.44 0.93
C ALA A 59 -19.21 -4.26 0.75
N LYS A 60 -17.90 -4.53 0.73
CA LYS A 60 -16.86 -3.52 0.40
C LYS A 60 -17.09 -2.94 -0.99
N THR A 61 -17.32 -3.79 -1.99
CA THR A 61 -17.62 -3.37 -3.37
C THR A 61 -18.90 -2.54 -3.46
N ALA A 62 -19.96 -2.96 -2.77
CA ALA A 62 -21.20 -2.20 -2.70
C ALA A 62 -21.00 -0.82 -2.06
N ALA A 63 -20.18 -0.71 -1.02
CA ALA A 63 -19.83 0.57 -0.40
C ALA A 63 -19.12 1.50 -1.39
N LEU A 64 -18.15 0.99 -2.17
CA LEU A 64 -17.46 1.76 -3.21
C LEU A 64 -18.43 2.25 -4.29
N GLN A 65 -19.34 1.38 -4.76
CA GLN A 65 -20.38 1.74 -5.73
C GLN A 65 -21.29 2.85 -5.20
N LEU A 66 -21.80 2.71 -3.96
CA LEU A 66 -22.65 3.72 -3.33
C LEU A 66 -21.92 5.06 -3.10
N ALA A 67 -20.60 5.05 -2.97
CA ALA A 67 -19.77 6.24 -2.88
C ALA A 67 -19.53 6.92 -4.25
N GLY A 68 -20.04 6.32 -5.34
CA GLY A 68 -19.84 6.76 -6.71
C GLY A 68 -18.40 6.55 -7.18
N ILE A 69 -17.78 5.43 -6.77
CA ILE A 69 -16.51 4.91 -7.29
C ILE A 69 -16.87 3.74 -8.21
N GLU A 70 -17.29 4.06 -9.43
CA GLU A 70 -17.81 3.08 -10.40
C GLU A 70 -16.71 2.50 -11.30
N GLU A 71 -15.60 3.23 -11.47
CA GLU A 71 -14.46 2.79 -12.28
C GLU A 71 -13.67 1.67 -11.58
N ASN A 72 -13.24 0.68 -12.36
CA ASN A 72 -12.35 -0.40 -11.93
C ASN A 72 -12.85 -1.29 -10.77
N ILE A 73 -14.18 -1.44 -10.62
CA ILE A 73 -14.82 -2.37 -9.66
C ILE A 73 -14.29 -3.81 -9.80
N ALA A 74 -14.04 -4.27 -11.03
CA ALA A 74 -13.45 -5.58 -11.28
C ALA A 74 -12.09 -5.70 -10.57
N SER A 75 -11.26 -4.67 -10.67
CA SER A 75 -9.95 -4.63 -10.04
C SER A 75 -10.02 -4.58 -8.52
N TYR A 76 -11.01 -3.91 -7.92
CA TYR A 76 -11.25 -4.00 -6.46
C TYR A 76 -11.71 -5.39 -6.03
N THR A 77 -12.57 -6.02 -6.84
CA THR A 77 -13.05 -7.38 -6.56
C THR A 77 -11.89 -8.37 -6.59
N ASP A 78 -11.01 -8.28 -7.58
CA ASP A 78 -9.80 -9.08 -7.67
C ASP A 78 -8.86 -8.83 -6.49
N TYR A 79 -8.66 -7.56 -6.10
CA TYR A 79 -7.85 -7.21 -4.92
C TYR A 79 -8.41 -7.83 -3.63
N PHE A 80 -9.70 -7.64 -3.36
CA PHE A 80 -10.32 -8.18 -2.15
C PHE A 80 -10.31 -9.72 -2.13
N GLN A 81 -10.46 -10.37 -3.28
CA GLN A 81 -10.33 -11.83 -3.37
C GLN A 81 -8.91 -12.33 -3.07
N LYS A 82 -7.88 -11.59 -3.48
CA LYS A 82 -6.48 -11.97 -3.22
C LYS A 82 -6.02 -11.60 -1.81
N GLU A 83 -6.58 -10.54 -1.22
CA GLU A 83 -6.46 -10.20 0.21
C GLU A 83 -6.88 -11.39 1.08
N ASP A 84 -8.01 -12.04 0.75
CA ASP A 84 -8.55 -13.19 1.47
C ASP A 84 -7.67 -14.46 1.36
N LYS A 85 -7.09 -14.70 0.17
CA LYS A 85 -6.26 -15.90 -0.08
C LYS A 85 -4.81 -15.76 0.39
N GLY A 86 -4.41 -14.59 0.91
CA GLY A 86 -3.00 -14.30 1.21
C GLY A 86 -2.08 -14.31 -0.02
N SER A 87 -2.64 -14.35 -1.23
CA SER A 87 -1.92 -14.47 -2.51
C SER A 87 -1.82 -13.08 -3.14
N TYR A 88 -1.02 -12.22 -2.52
CA TYR A 88 -0.82 -10.84 -2.94
C TYR A 88 0.02 -10.72 -4.22
N GLU A 89 0.73 -11.78 -4.60
CA GLU A 89 1.77 -11.73 -5.63
C GLU A 89 1.25 -11.49 -7.05
N ASP A 90 -0.04 -11.63 -7.37
CA ASP A 90 -0.48 -11.53 -8.78
C ASP A 90 -1.36 -10.29 -9.08
N VAL A 91 -1.72 -9.44 -8.11
CA VAL A 91 -2.67 -8.31 -8.36
C VAL A 91 -1.97 -7.02 -8.77
N PHE A 92 -0.72 -6.82 -8.38
CA PHE A 92 -0.16 -5.47 -8.32
C PHE A 92 0.71 -5.14 -9.52
N THR A 93 0.07 -4.71 -10.60
CA THR A 93 0.72 -3.88 -11.60
C THR A 93 0.71 -2.41 -11.16
N SER A 94 1.66 -1.63 -11.66
CA SER A 94 1.67 -0.17 -11.48
C SER A 94 0.36 0.49 -11.90
N ASP A 95 -0.28 -0.10 -12.92
CA ASP A 95 -1.50 0.43 -13.53
C ASP A 95 -2.68 0.25 -12.58
N PHE A 96 -2.82 -0.93 -11.96
CA PHE A 96 -3.84 -1.15 -10.93
C PHE A 96 -3.74 -0.14 -9.79
N LEU A 97 -2.55 0.02 -9.19
CA LEU A 97 -2.36 0.93 -8.05
C LEU A 97 -2.49 2.42 -8.42
N SER A 98 -2.30 2.75 -9.70
CA SER A 98 -2.49 4.09 -10.23
C SER A 98 -3.97 4.42 -10.49
N ASP A 99 -4.76 3.42 -10.89
CA ASP A 99 -6.13 3.62 -11.41
C ASP A 99 -7.23 3.49 -10.34
N ILE A 100 -6.85 3.17 -9.10
CA ILE A 100 -7.73 3.07 -7.94
C ILE A 100 -8.20 4.47 -7.50
N ARG A 101 -9.51 4.70 -7.59
CA ARG A 101 -10.19 5.96 -7.23
C ARG A 101 -10.77 6.03 -5.80
N GLY A 102 -10.50 5.04 -4.96
CA GLY A 102 -10.85 5.09 -3.55
C GLY A 102 -10.42 3.85 -2.76
N ALA A 103 -10.78 3.81 -1.48
CA ALA A 103 -10.47 2.71 -0.58
C ALA A 103 -11.56 2.53 0.48
N VAL A 104 -11.67 1.33 1.06
CA VAL A 104 -12.57 1.03 2.17
C VAL A 104 -11.73 0.78 3.42
N LYS A 105 -11.96 1.55 4.49
CA LYS A 105 -11.30 1.39 5.79
C LYS A 105 -12.32 1.32 6.93
N ASP A 106 -11.84 1.05 8.14
CA ASP A 106 -12.64 1.02 9.38
C ASP A 106 -13.85 0.08 9.30
N ILE A 107 -13.65 -1.13 8.77
CA ILE A 107 -14.74 -2.10 8.57
C ILE A 107 -15.14 -2.71 9.91
N VAL A 108 -16.43 -2.64 10.23
CA VAL A 108 -17.05 -3.27 11.41
C VAL A 108 -18.21 -4.13 10.96
N ILE A 109 -18.15 -5.43 11.24
CA ILE A 109 -19.23 -6.37 10.95
C ILE A 109 -20.31 -6.22 12.04
N ILE A 110 -21.52 -5.87 11.61
CA ILE A 110 -22.68 -5.63 12.49
C ILE A 110 -23.52 -6.89 12.65
N ASP A 111 -23.71 -7.64 11.57
CA ASP A 111 -24.52 -8.86 11.57
C ASP A 111 -24.02 -9.82 10.48
N THR A 112 -24.18 -11.12 10.74
CA THR A 112 -23.86 -12.21 9.81
C THR A 112 -24.95 -13.26 9.88
N LYS A 113 -25.72 -13.40 8.80
CA LYS A 113 -26.77 -14.41 8.66
C LYS A 113 -26.31 -15.53 7.75
N LYS A 114 -26.51 -16.77 8.19
CA LYS A 114 -26.18 -17.98 7.44
C LYS A 114 -27.47 -18.75 7.19
N SER A 115 -27.72 -19.10 5.95
CA SER A 115 -28.88 -19.88 5.51
C SER A 115 -28.48 -20.82 4.39
N PHE A 116 -29.39 -21.66 3.93
CA PHE A 116 -29.22 -22.45 2.70
C PHE A 116 -30.19 -21.95 1.64
N ASP A 117 -29.77 -21.96 0.38
CA ASP A 117 -30.68 -21.70 -0.75
C ASP A 117 -31.58 -22.92 -1.02
N GLU A 118 -32.48 -22.79 -2.01
CA GLU A 118 -33.43 -23.86 -2.38
C GLU A 118 -32.74 -25.13 -2.91
N VAL A 119 -31.47 -25.02 -3.30
CA VAL A 119 -30.64 -26.09 -3.88
C VAL A 119 -29.69 -26.69 -2.83
N GLY A 120 -29.66 -26.13 -1.61
CA GLY A 120 -28.85 -26.61 -0.50
C GLY A 120 -27.46 -25.98 -0.42
N HIS A 121 -27.17 -24.93 -1.18
CA HIS A 121 -25.90 -24.20 -1.07
C HIS A 121 -25.90 -23.24 0.11
N LEU A 122 -24.75 -23.10 0.77
CA LEU A 122 -24.57 -22.14 1.87
C LEU A 122 -24.69 -20.71 1.34
N LYS A 123 -25.61 -19.94 1.92
CA LYS A 123 -25.81 -18.52 1.66
C LYS A 123 -25.40 -17.72 2.90
N VAL A 124 -24.47 -16.77 2.73
CA VAL A 124 -24.01 -15.88 3.82
C VAL A 124 -24.30 -14.43 3.47
N GLU A 125 -25.06 -13.76 4.32
CA GLU A 125 -25.37 -12.35 4.25
C GLU A 125 -24.67 -11.61 5.40
N VAL A 126 -23.90 -10.57 5.09
CA VAL A 126 -23.23 -9.72 6.08
C VAL A 126 -23.75 -8.29 6.00
N LEU A 127 -23.78 -7.63 7.16
CA LEU A 127 -23.97 -6.19 7.28
C LEU A 127 -22.71 -5.57 7.87
N ILE A 128 -22.15 -4.57 7.18
CA ILE A 128 -20.96 -3.85 7.65
C ILE A 128 -21.22 -2.35 7.80
N ASN A 129 -20.52 -1.74 8.74
CA ASN A 129 -20.24 -0.31 8.74
C ASN A 129 -18.81 -0.11 8.26
N CYS A 130 -18.56 0.93 7.48
CA CYS A 130 -17.22 1.23 6.98
C CYS A 130 -17.07 2.71 6.61
N THR A 131 -15.83 3.14 6.40
CA THR A 131 -15.52 4.46 5.83
C THR A 131 -15.00 4.26 4.41
N VAL A 132 -15.65 4.88 3.43
CA VAL A 132 -15.15 4.94 2.06
C VAL A 132 -14.35 6.22 1.86
N VAL A 133 -13.12 6.07 1.41
CA VAL A 133 -12.20 7.14 1.06
C VAL A 133 -12.29 7.35 -0.44
N LYS A 134 -12.82 8.49 -0.89
CA LYS A 134 -12.94 8.84 -2.31
C LYS A 134 -11.89 9.87 -2.69
N TYR A 135 -11.06 9.58 -3.69
CA TYR A 135 -10.10 10.58 -4.18
C TYR A 135 -10.81 11.57 -5.09
N LEU A 136 -10.59 12.86 -4.84
CA LEU A 136 -11.13 13.97 -5.64
C LEU A 136 -10.13 14.45 -6.71
N THR A 137 -8.95 13.83 -6.76
CA THR A 137 -7.85 14.17 -7.65
C THR A 137 -7.50 12.99 -8.55
N GLU A 138 -7.02 13.30 -9.74
CA GLU A 138 -6.50 12.31 -10.69
C GLU A 138 -4.97 12.26 -10.64
N LYS A 139 -4.39 11.20 -11.21
CA LYS A 139 -2.94 11.07 -11.35
C LYS A 139 -2.36 12.30 -12.06
N ASP A 140 -1.30 12.88 -11.48
CA ASP A 140 -0.52 13.91 -12.16
C ASP A 140 0.34 13.25 -13.23
N ILE A 141 -0.08 13.33 -14.50
CA ILE A 141 0.60 12.72 -15.65
C ILE A 141 2.04 13.25 -15.80
N SER A 142 2.31 14.47 -15.32
CA SER A 142 3.65 15.05 -15.36
C SER A 142 4.54 14.64 -14.18
N PHE A 143 4.00 13.90 -13.20
CA PHE A 143 4.75 13.32 -12.10
C PHE A 143 4.97 11.83 -12.31
N ASP A 144 6.14 11.51 -12.87
CA ASP A 144 6.61 10.14 -13.10
C ASP A 144 8.05 9.93 -12.59
N ALA A 145 8.52 8.69 -12.59
CA ALA A 145 9.90 8.33 -12.30
C ALA A 145 10.38 7.20 -13.22
N TRP A 146 11.60 7.32 -13.74
CA TRP A 146 12.26 6.25 -14.48
C TRP A 146 13.06 5.38 -13.53
N VAL A 147 12.89 4.07 -13.68
CA VAL A 147 13.63 3.06 -12.91
C VAL A 147 14.28 2.11 -13.92
N ASP A 148 15.59 1.90 -13.76
CA ASP A 148 16.39 1.03 -14.64
C ASP A 148 17.28 0.11 -13.80
N GLY A 149 17.67 -1.05 -14.33
CA GLY A 149 18.58 -2.00 -13.68
C GLY A 149 17.91 -3.09 -12.83
N VAL A 150 16.59 -3.04 -12.62
CA VAL A 150 15.88 -4.14 -11.94
C VAL A 150 15.69 -5.32 -12.90
N GLY A 151 16.58 -6.30 -12.82
CA GLY A 151 16.51 -7.55 -13.57
C GLY A 151 15.34 -8.45 -13.14
N MET A 152 14.97 -9.39 -14.01
CA MET A 152 13.93 -10.40 -13.73
C MET A 152 14.45 -11.58 -12.92
N PHE A 153 15.75 -11.86 -12.98
CA PHE A 153 16.37 -13.01 -12.33
C PHE A 153 17.69 -12.59 -11.69
N TYR A 154 17.91 -13.05 -10.47
CA TYR A 154 19.14 -12.87 -9.72
C TYR A 154 19.63 -14.21 -9.21
N GLN A 155 20.94 -14.41 -9.22
CA GLN A 155 21.54 -15.54 -8.52
C GLN A 155 21.61 -15.22 -7.02
N SER A 156 21.40 -16.21 -6.16
CA SER A 156 21.61 -16.04 -4.72
C SER A 156 23.04 -15.54 -4.44
N GLU A 157 23.19 -14.67 -3.43
CA GLU A 157 24.41 -13.97 -3.05
C GLU A 157 24.87 -12.89 -4.06
N THR A 158 23.96 -12.37 -4.90
CA THR A 158 24.25 -11.24 -5.80
C THR A 158 23.58 -9.94 -5.35
N ASN A 159 24.17 -8.80 -5.75
CA ASN A 159 23.66 -7.49 -5.36
C ASN A 159 22.54 -7.01 -6.29
N LEU A 160 21.43 -6.59 -5.69
CA LEU A 160 20.38 -5.82 -6.35
C LEU A 160 20.88 -4.39 -6.58
N MET A 161 21.02 -3.99 -7.84
CA MET A 161 21.42 -2.63 -8.21
C MET A 161 20.42 -2.03 -9.18
N PHE A 162 20.00 -0.80 -8.93
CA PHE A 162 19.08 -0.09 -9.81
C PHE A 162 19.30 1.41 -9.77
N LYS A 163 18.71 2.10 -10.74
CA LYS A 163 18.80 3.53 -10.92
C LYS A 163 17.42 4.12 -10.91
N VAL A 164 17.30 5.28 -10.26
CA VAL A 164 16.05 6.02 -10.15
C VAL A 164 16.28 7.44 -10.66
N LYS A 165 15.38 7.94 -11.49
CA LYS A 165 15.37 9.32 -11.96
C LYS A 165 13.94 9.86 -11.90
N PRO A 166 13.58 10.71 -10.94
CA PRO A 166 12.25 11.27 -10.89
C PRO A 166 12.12 12.44 -11.88
N SER A 167 10.92 12.66 -12.44
CA SER A 167 10.63 13.80 -13.33
C SER A 167 10.45 15.13 -12.59
N LYS A 168 10.11 15.08 -11.29
CA LYS A 168 9.97 16.21 -10.36
C LYS A 168 10.70 15.92 -9.05
N ASP A 169 10.91 16.96 -8.24
CA ASP A 169 11.41 16.79 -6.88
C ASP A 169 10.48 15.84 -6.11
N SER A 170 11.04 14.82 -5.47
CA SER A 170 10.25 13.77 -4.81
C SER A 170 11.01 13.03 -3.72
N TYR A 171 10.26 12.42 -2.81
CA TYR A 171 10.73 11.40 -1.89
C TYR A 171 10.37 10.02 -2.43
N VAL A 172 11.10 8.98 -2.03
CA VAL A 172 10.78 7.60 -2.39
C VAL A 172 10.75 6.71 -1.16
N LYS A 173 9.79 5.80 -1.09
CA LYS A 173 9.81 4.62 -0.21
C LYS A 173 9.90 3.37 -1.08
N ILE A 174 10.80 2.46 -0.74
CA ILE A 174 11.05 1.23 -1.49
C ILE A 174 10.81 0.06 -0.55
N PHE A 175 9.92 -0.84 -0.95
CA PHE A 175 9.56 -2.05 -0.22
C PHE A 175 9.91 -3.28 -1.05
N ILE A 176 10.39 -4.33 -0.40
CA ILE A 176 10.58 -5.66 -0.98
C ILE A 176 9.66 -6.62 -0.24
N LEU A 177 8.96 -7.46 -0.99
CA LEU A 177 8.00 -8.42 -0.49
C LEU A 177 8.27 -9.78 -1.16
N SER A 178 8.30 -10.86 -0.40
CA SER A 178 8.35 -12.24 -0.87
C SER A 178 7.24 -13.06 -0.19
N GLU A 179 7.21 -14.38 -0.44
CA GLU A 179 6.32 -15.30 0.25
C GLU A 179 6.55 -15.34 1.78
N THR A 180 7.79 -15.06 2.20
CA THR A 180 8.24 -15.29 3.58
C THR A 180 8.70 -14.01 4.28
N GLU A 181 9.06 -12.98 3.53
CA GLU A 181 9.65 -11.76 4.08
C GLU A 181 9.04 -10.50 3.47
N ALA A 182 9.00 -9.44 4.26
CA ALA A 182 8.55 -8.14 3.84
C ALA A 182 9.36 -7.08 4.59
N PHE A 183 10.02 -6.18 3.87
CA PHE A 183 10.87 -5.16 4.47
C PHE A 183 10.95 -3.88 3.64
N GLN A 184 11.20 -2.76 4.32
CA GLN A 184 11.42 -1.47 3.70
C GLN A 184 12.91 -1.34 3.39
N LEU A 185 13.25 -1.37 2.10
CA LEU A 185 14.62 -1.25 1.60
C LEU A 185 15.14 0.19 1.75
N PHE A 186 14.29 1.19 1.47
CA PHE A 186 14.64 2.59 1.61
C PHE A 186 13.42 3.44 2.02
N PRO A 187 13.57 4.42 2.92
CA PRO A 187 14.71 4.61 3.82
C PRO A 187 14.83 3.42 4.78
N SER A 188 15.99 3.26 5.39
CA SER A 188 16.29 2.20 6.37
C SER A 188 16.96 2.78 7.61
N GLU A 189 17.32 1.93 8.57
CA GLU A 189 18.11 2.35 9.74
C GLU A 189 19.50 2.89 9.36
N TYR A 190 20.01 2.48 8.19
CA TYR A 190 21.34 2.86 7.69
C TYR A 190 21.29 4.06 6.74
N GLU A 191 20.17 4.29 6.06
CA GLU A 191 20.02 5.40 5.12
C GLU A 191 18.69 6.14 5.31
N ALA A 192 18.81 7.42 5.69
CA ALA A 192 17.66 8.28 5.94
C ALA A 192 16.96 8.73 4.64
N SER A 193 15.66 9.03 4.79
CA SER A 193 14.85 9.65 3.73
C SER A 193 15.47 10.98 3.30
N HIS A 194 15.51 11.25 2.00
CA HIS A 194 15.99 12.52 1.46
C HIS A 194 15.29 12.86 0.16
N LEU A 195 15.33 14.14 -0.20
CA LEU A 195 14.69 14.66 -1.41
C LEU A 195 15.53 14.30 -2.65
N LEU A 196 14.94 13.54 -3.57
CA LEU A 196 15.47 13.29 -4.90
C LEU A 196 15.08 14.46 -5.82
N LYS A 197 16.08 15.07 -6.45
CA LYS A 197 15.88 16.23 -7.33
C LYS A 197 15.41 15.81 -8.72
N ALA A 198 14.53 16.63 -9.28
CA ALA A 198 13.99 16.46 -10.62
C ALA A 198 15.10 16.22 -11.65
N ASN A 199 14.93 15.19 -12.47
CA ASN A 199 15.81 14.81 -13.57
C ASN A 199 17.26 14.47 -13.18
N ILE A 200 17.53 14.25 -11.89
CA ILE A 200 18.81 13.73 -11.41
C ILE A 200 18.69 12.22 -11.24
N GLN A 201 19.71 11.48 -11.69
CA GLN A 201 19.77 10.03 -11.52
C GLN A 201 20.47 9.68 -10.21
N TYR A 202 19.85 8.78 -9.45
CA TYR A 202 20.34 8.23 -8.20
C TYR A 202 20.57 6.72 -8.39
N ASN A 203 21.68 6.21 -7.88
CA ASN A 203 21.99 4.78 -7.89
C ASN A 203 21.62 4.19 -6.53
N PHE A 204 21.06 2.99 -6.56
CA PHE A 204 20.73 2.19 -5.40
C PHE A 204 21.40 0.82 -5.52
N PRO A 205 21.95 0.27 -4.41
CA PRO A 205 22.10 0.94 -3.12
C PRO A 205 23.03 2.16 -3.19
N SER A 206 22.93 3.05 -2.19
CA SER A 206 23.90 4.13 -2.01
C SER A 206 25.26 3.56 -1.60
N GLU A 207 26.32 4.37 -1.60
CA GLU A 207 27.68 3.93 -1.20
C GLU A 207 27.76 3.44 0.27
N VAL A 208 26.68 3.54 1.04
CA VAL A 208 26.62 3.23 2.48
C VAL A 208 26.31 1.76 2.76
N MET A 209 25.68 1.04 1.82
CA MET A 209 25.32 -0.37 2.03
C MET A 209 25.23 -1.16 0.72
N ASP A 210 25.23 -2.49 0.82
CA ASP A 210 24.94 -3.38 -0.30
C ASP A 210 23.57 -4.05 -0.13
N TYR A 211 22.84 -4.23 -1.23
CA TYR A 211 21.59 -4.98 -1.25
C TYR A 211 21.84 -6.41 -1.76
N THR A 212 22.43 -7.25 -0.93
CA THR A 212 22.69 -8.65 -1.31
C THR A 212 21.43 -9.49 -1.18
N LEU A 213 21.01 -10.11 -2.27
CA LEU A 213 19.88 -11.01 -2.32
C LEU A 213 20.31 -12.42 -1.91
N TYR A 214 19.54 -13.07 -1.06
CA TYR A 214 19.78 -14.44 -0.62
C TYR A 214 18.50 -15.25 -0.69
N THR A 215 18.63 -16.52 -1.07
CA THR A 215 17.56 -17.50 -0.88
C THR A 215 18.15 -18.88 -0.60
N ASP A 216 17.52 -19.60 0.31
CA ASP A 216 17.75 -21.01 0.56
C ASP A 216 16.75 -21.88 -0.22
N LYS A 217 15.79 -21.32 -0.95
CA LYS A 217 14.90 -22.10 -1.84
C LYS A 217 15.59 -22.31 -3.20
N ARG A 218 15.03 -23.20 -4.05
CA ARG A 218 15.48 -23.29 -5.45
C ARG A 218 15.27 -21.98 -6.20
N THR A 219 14.08 -21.42 -6.00
CA THR A 219 13.65 -20.14 -6.53
C THR A 219 12.77 -19.47 -5.50
N GLU A 220 12.92 -18.16 -5.36
CA GLU A 220 12.06 -17.33 -4.53
C GLU A 220 11.66 -16.06 -5.28
N THR A 221 10.35 -15.84 -5.41
CA THR A 221 9.80 -14.68 -6.09
C THR A 221 9.72 -13.51 -5.12
N HIS A 222 10.15 -12.36 -5.60
CA HIS A 222 10.12 -11.10 -4.88
C HIS A 222 9.38 -10.05 -5.71
N ARG A 223 8.76 -9.13 -5.01
CA ARG A 223 8.15 -7.93 -5.57
C ARG A 223 8.74 -6.70 -4.91
N MET A 224 9.28 -5.82 -5.74
CA MET A 224 9.67 -4.48 -5.32
C MET A 224 8.57 -3.48 -5.62
N ILE A 225 8.20 -2.66 -4.63
CA ILE A 225 7.27 -1.55 -4.76
C ILE A 225 8.00 -0.26 -4.43
N MET A 226 8.10 0.65 -5.40
CA MET A 226 8.62 2.00 -5.20
C MET A 226 7.47 3.00 -5.24
N VAL A 227 7.35 3.79 -4.17
CA VAL A 227 6.33 4.82 -4.02
C VAL A 227 7.03 6.17 -3.98
N PHE A 228 6.94 6.89 -5.09
CA PHE A 228 7.45 8.26 -5.22
C PHE A 228 6.37 9.24 -4.80
N MET A 229 6.74 10.24 -4.01
CA MET A 229 5.81 11.18 -3.39
C MET A 229 6.33 12.61 -3.52
N LYS A 230 5.42 13.56 -3.70
CA LYS A 230 5.77 15.00 -3.72
C LYS A 230 6.17 15.53 -2.34
N GLU A 231 5.73 14.86 -1.28
CA GLU A 231 6.03 15.16 0.12
C GLU A 231 6.59 13.94 0.85
N ASP A 232 7.34 14.15 1.93
CA ASP A 232 7.87 13.05 2.74
C ASP A 232 6.80 12.53 3.70
N ILE A 233 5.94 11.66 3.18
CA ILE A 233 4.90 11.00 3.97
C ILE A 233 5.56 9.76 4.63
N PRO A 234 5.60 9.68 5.96
CA PRO A 234 6.24 8.57 6.64
C PRO A 234 5.40 7.30 6.54
N TYR A 235 6.08 6.15 6.50
CA TYR A 235 5.50 4.83 6.75
C TYR A 235 5.87 4.41 8.17
N THR A 236 4.87 4.14 9.01
CA THR A 236 5.07 3.89 10.45
C THR A 236 4.44 2.59 10.94
N LYS A 237 3.98 1.74 10.02
CA LYS A 237 3.33 0.47 10.34
C LYS A 237 4.29 -0.70 10.10
N ASP A 238 3.90 -1.89 10.51
CA ASP A 238 4.64 -3.12 10.20
C ASP A 238 4.70 -3.33 8.70
N VAL A 239 5.85 -3.79 8.17
CA VAL A 239 6.02 -3.97 6.73
C VAL A 239 5.29 -5.23 6.30
N GLU A 240 4.01 -5.07 5.96
CA GLU A 240 3.13 -6.13 5.50
C GLU A 240 2.37 -5.65 4.28
N TYR A 241 2.04 -6.58 3.38
CA TYR A 241 1.30 -6.29 2.14
C TYR A 241 0.10 -5.37 2.39
N LYS A 242 -0.81 -5.76 3.28
CA LYS A 242 -2.02 -5.00 3.56
C LYS A 242 -1.73 -3.60 4.08
N GLN A 243 -0.75 -3.46 4.99
CA GLN A 243 -0.44 -2.17 5.61
C GLN A 243 0.22 -1.20 4.63
N ILE A 244 1.08 -1.71 3.73
CA ILE A 244 1.68 -0.92 2.65
C ILE A 244 0.59 -0.42 1.70
N ILE A 245 -0.35 -1.29 1.31
CA ILE A 245 -1.44 -0.90 0.41
C ILE A 245 -2.36 0.13 1.07
N ASP A 246 -2.77 -0.09 2.32
CA ASP A 246 -3.59 0.86 3.07
C ASP A 246 -2.89 2.22 3.18
N TRP A 247 -1.57 2.22 3.38
CA TRP A 247 -0.77 3.44 3.39
C TRP A 247 -0.69 4.11 2.01
N ILE A 248 -0.42 3.36 0.93
CA ILE A 248 -0.44 3.89 -0.44
C ILE A 248 -1.78 4.56 -0.73
N PHE A 249 -2.88 3.91 -0.38
CA PHE A 249 -4.23 4.41 -0.58
C PHE A 249 -4.54 5.65 0.28
N SER A 250 -3.86 5.85 1.40
CA SER A 250 -4.02 7.11 2.15
C SER A 250 -3.46 8.34 1.43
N ILE A 251 -2.55 8.15 0.45
CA ILE A 251 -1.88 9.25 -0.25
C ILE A 251 -2.69 9.63 -1.50
N PRO A 252 -3.07 10.89 -1.76
CA PRO A 252 -3.83 11.22 -2.97
C PRO A 252 -3.13 10.81 -4.29
N PRO A 253 -3.86 10.36 -5.34
CA PRO A 253 -3.25 9.90 -6.59
C PRO A 253 -2.34 10.93 -7.27
N HIS A 254 -2.69 12.22 -7.21
CA HIS A 254 -1.85 13.28 -7.79
C HIS A 254 -0.54 13.52 -7.02
N MET A 255 -0.44 13.03 -5.78
CA MET A 255 0.73 13.18 -4.91
C MET A 255 1.72 12.03 -5.02
N ARG A 256 1.35 10.93 -5.70
CA ARG A 256 2.14 9.70 -5.76
C ARG A 256 2.33 9.19 -7.19
N VAL A 257 3.44 8.50 -7.42
CA VAL A 257 3.59 7.56 -8.55
C VAL A 257 4.20 6.27 -8.05
N ILE A 258 3.70 5.15 -8.55
CA ILE A 258 4.05 3.82 -8.05
C ILE A 258 4.70 3.02 -9.18
N LYS A 259 5.84 2.40 -8.90
CA LYS A 259 6.53 1.48 -9.81
C LYS A 259 6.70 0.13 -9.12
N THR A 260 6.31 -0.93 -9.81
CA THR A 260 6.33 -2.29 -9.28
C THR A 260 7.17 -3.19 -10.18
N PHE A 261 8.04 -4.00 -9.60
CA PHE A 261 8.89 -4.94 -10.33
C PHE A 261 8.83 -6.31 -9.67
N GLY A 262 8.57 -7.35 -10.46
CA GLY A 262 8.71 -8.74 -10.03
C GLY A 262 10.06 -9.28 -10.46
N PHE A 263 10.75 -9.99 -9.56
CA PHE A 263 11.99 -10.68 -9.87
C PHE A 263 12.11 -11.97 -9.07
N SER A 264 12.93 -12.91 -9.53
CA SER A 264 13.17 -14.18 -8.84
C SER A 264 14.64 -14.30 -8.45
N VAL A 265 14.89 -14.74 -7.22
CA VAL A 265 16.22 -15.12 -6.74
C VAL A 265 16.35 -16.64 -6.88
N VAL A 266 17.43 -17.11 -7.49
CA VAL A 266 17.64 -18.52 -7.83
C VAL A 266 18.88 -19.06 -7.14
N ASN A 267 18.76 -20.22 -6.51
CA ASN A 267 19.88 -20.94 -5.90
C ASN A 267 20.31 -22.12 -6.78
N GLU A 268 21.28 -21.86 -7.66
CA GLU A 268 21.80 -22.87 -8.59
C GLU A 268 22.36 -24.13 -7.90
N LYS A 269 22.87 -24.02 -6.67
CA LYS A 269 23.40 -25.17 -5.92
C LYS A 269 22.27 -26.16 -5.62
N LYS A 270 21.11 -25.66 -5.17
CA LYS A 270 19.92 -26.49 -4.88
C LYS A 270 19.18 -26.98 -6.12
N MET A 271 19.42 -26.39 -7.29
CA MET A 271 18.87 -26.88 -8.56
C MET A 271 19.59 -28.13 -9.08
N LYS A 272 20.83 -28.37 -8.65
CA LYS A 272 21.67 -29.50 -9.10
C LYS A 272 21.59 -30.74 -8.19
N GLU A 273 20.80 -30.67 -7.13
CA GLU A 273 20.62 -31.75 -6.14
C GLU A 273 19.50 -32.74 -6.52
N GLU A 274 18.96 -32.64 -7.74
CA GLU A 274 18.04 -33.60 -8.40
C GLU A 274 18.70 -34.29 -9.59
#